data_AF-A0A1V5S1W9-F1
#
_entry.id   AF-A0A1V5S1W9-F1
#
_cell.length_a   1.000
_cell.length_b   1.000
_cell.length_c   1.000
_cell.angle_alpha   90.00
_cell.angle_beta   90.00
_cell.angle_gamma   90.00
#
_symmetry.space_group_name_H-M   'P 1'
#
loop_
_entity.id
_entity.type
_entity.pdbx_description
1 polymer ?
#
loop_
_entity_poly.entity_id
_entity_poly.type
_entity_poly.pdbx_seq_one_letter_code
_entity_poly.pdbx_strand_id
1 'polypeptide(L)'
;MKKIITTICMVLLIFSLTFTLVSCDISDDITENTTDTVQYTQSNTVLEKSSREVLSYFNSLVNSVKTELPSVSYTQELKIDNKTMKISKAQGDDEDSLRSFNDALPGIKDLILTDIKKKSGSVSFGDENSDVFFVKGESWSSALTVDDINSAVIKEIGDKYYITITFDDIPEQSRATLARAFELRDKATVLNSPEFAKMESYLKLNDYSVEYTGCAITATVDRLTDTLTDVTYRKTSNVSAQVKGLETFEKYGDMIVDFVLADTTSFNFVWTQSYETSPLETSEKE
;
A
#
# COMPACT_ATOMS: atom_id res chain seq x y z
N MET A 1 13.16 -8.25 30.40
CA MET A 1 13.57 -8.06 28.98
C MET A 1 12.90 -9.08 28.06
N LYS A 2 13.18 -10.40 28.11
CA LYS A 2 12.49 -11.39 27.25
C LYS A 2 10.97 -11.31 27.28
N LYS A 3 10.34 -11.25 28.46
CA LYS A 3 8.86 -11.15 28.59
C LYS A 3 8.26 -9.82 28.12
N ILE A 4 9.03 -8.72 28.18
CA ILE A 4 8.57 -7.38 27.74
C ILE A 4 8.67 -7.27 26.21
N ILE A 5 9.73 -7.87 25.63
CA ILE A 5 9.93 -7.95 24.18
C ILE A 5 8.79 -8.76 23.54
N THR A 6 8.43 -9.93 24.07
CA THR A 6 7.37 -10.79 23.51
C THR A 6 5.99 -10.11 23.48
N THR A 7 5.67 -9.27 24.46
CA THR A 7 4.34 -8.65 24.61
C THR A 7 4.12 -7.44 23.71
N ILE A 8 5.11 -6.56 23.55
CA ILE A 8 5.02 -5.42 22.62
C ILE A 8 5.21 -5.92 21.16
N CYS A 9 5.96 -7.01 20.96
CA CYS A 9 6.12 -7.71 19.67
C CYS A 9 4.82 -8.19 19.03
N MET A 10 3.67 -8.16 19.70
CA MET A 10 2.42 -8.60 19.09
C MET A 10 1.45 -7.45 18.82
N VAL A 11 1.66 -6.25 19.40
CA VAL A 11 0.83 -5.06 19.15
C VAL A 11 1.17 -4.37 17.81
N LEU A 12 2.35 -4.54 17.22
CA LEU A 12 2.54 -4.06 15.83
C LEU A 12 2.30 -5.15 14.77
N LEU A 13 2.21 -6.43 15.16
CA LEU A 13 1.84 -7.55 14.27
C LEU A 13 0.44 -7.38 13.67
N ILE A 14 -0.39 -6.59 14.35
CA ILE A 14 -1.74 -6.17 13.99
C ILE A 14 -1.87 -5.62 12.56
N PHE A 15 -0.81 -5.02 12.01
CA PHE A 15 -0.89 -4.22 10.78
C PHE A 15 -0.42 -4.93 9.50
N SER A 16 -0.23 -6.25 9.54
CA SER A 16 0.46 -6.98 8.47
C SER A 16 -0.19 -8.25 7.95
N LEU A 17 -1.19 -8.74 8.67
CA LEU A 17 -1.80 -10.03 8.40
C LEU A 17 -3.13 -9.86 7.70
N THR A 18 -3.05 -9.74 6.37
CA THR A 18 -3.90 -10.47 5.42
C THR A 18 -3.13 -10.58 4.08
N PHE A 19 -3.63 -11.42 3.18
CA PHE A 19 -3.12 -11.74 1.84
C PHE A 19 -2.09 -12.87 1.80
N THR A 20 -2.65 -14.08 1.79
CA THR A 20 -2.12 -15.24 1.08
C THR A 20 -2.48 -15.06 -0.40
N LEU A 21 -1.55 -14.62 -1.21
CA LEU A 21 -1.57 -14.93 -2.64
C LEU A 21 -0.31 -15.73 -2.90
N VAL A 22 -0.49 -16.87 -3.58
CA VAL A 22 0.59 -17.79 -3.93
C VAL A 22 1.56 -17.04 -4.83
N SER A 23 2.76 -16.77 -4.31
CA SER A 23 3.88 -16.25 -5.07
C SER A 23 4.52 -17.41 -5.82
N CYS A 24 4.44 -17.42 -7.15
CA CYS A 24 5.40 -18.17 -7.96
C CYS A 24 6.62 -17.27 -8.19
N ASP A 25 7.80 -17.77 -7.79
CA ASP A 25 9.09 -17.15 -8.10
C ASP A 25 9.27 -17.05 -9.61
N ILE A 26 9.59 -15.86 -10.10
CA ILE A 26 10.23 -15.66 -11.41
C ILE A 26 11.46 -14.78 -11.20
N SER A 27 12.58 -15.34 -11.62
CA SER A 27 13.94 -14.80 -11.59
C SER A 27 14.07 -13.53 -12.43
N ASP A 28 14.85 -12.57 -11.93
CA ASP A 28 15.32 -11.42 -12.69
C ASP A 28 16.17 -11.85 -13.91
N ASP A 29 15.91 -11.25 -15.06
CA ASP A 29 16.96 -10.95 -16.03
C ASP A 29 16.63 -9.62 -16.74
N ILE A 30 17.55 -8.66 -16.58
CA ILE A 30 17.50 -7.33 -17.20
C ILE A 30 18.47 -7.34 -18.38
N THR A 31 18.00 -6.98 -19.57
CA THR A 31 18.89 -6.71 -20.71
C THR A 31 18.62 -5.31 -21.28
N GLU A 32 19.71 -4.55 -21.47
CA GLU A 32 19.76 -3.18 -21.95
C GLU A 32 19.64 -3.03 -23.48
N ASN A 33 19.14 -1.85 -23.85
CA ASN A 33 19.45 -0.98 -25.00
C ASN A 33 19.05 -1.38 -26.43
N THR A 34 18.36 -0.44 -27.10
CA THR A 34 18.89 0.25 -28.30
C THR A 34 18.27 1.65 -28.40
N THR A 35 19.12 2.64 -28.67
CA THR A 35 18.76 4.05 -28.88
C THR A 35 18.37 4.27 -30.33
N ASP A 36 17.14 4.70 -30.60
CA ASP A 36 16.75 5.26 -31.90
C ASP A 36 16.13 6.65 -31.73
N THR A 37 16.48 7.53 -32.66
CA THR A 37 16.10 8.94 -32.72
C THR A 37 14.59 9.14 -32.81
N VAL A 38 13.99 9.77 -31.79
CA VAL A 38 12.54 10.00 -31.71
C VAL A 38 12.17 11.31 -32.40
N GLN A 39 11.33 11.24 -33.45
CA GLN A 39 10.55 12.38 -33.92
C GLN A 39 9.35 12.59 -32.99
N TYR A 40 9.13 13.81 -32.53
CA TYR A 40 8.03 14.14 -31.61
C TYR A 40 6.67 13.98 -32.30
N THR A 41 5.98 12.88 -32.00
CA THR A 41 4.59 12.64 -32.40
C THR A 41 3.62 13.40 -31.48
N GLN A 42 2.49 13.80 -32.05
CA GLN A 42 1.42 14.50 -31.34
C GLN A 42 0.71 13.55 -30.36
N SER A 43 0.43 14.02 -29.13
CA SER A 43 -0.30 13.26 -28.09
C SER A 43 -1.64 12.72 -28.59
N ASN A 44 -2.04 11.52 -28.16
CA ASN A 44 -3.39 10.99 -28.41
C ASN A 44 -4.47 11.81 -27.68
N THR A 45 -4.13 12.39 -26.52
CA THR A 45 -5.05 13.22 -25.73
C THR A 45 -4.42 14.59 -25.42
N VAL A 46 -5.11 15.69 -25.75
CA VAL A 46 -4.74 17.06 -25.35
C VAL A 46 -5.50 17.40 -24.06
N LEU A 47 -4.80 17.40 -22.91
CA LEU A 47 -5.41 17.70 -21.61
C LEU A 47 -5.29 19.19 -21.26
N GLU A 48 -6.42 19.87 -21.09
CA GLU A 48 -6.51 21.12 -20.32
C GLU A 48 -6.46 20.81 -18.81
N LYS A 49 -5.93 21.76 -18.02
CA LYS A 49 -5.29 21.51 -16.71
C LYS A 49 -6.22 21.69 -15.50
N SER A 50 -7.44 21.16 -15.50
CA SER A 50 -8.26 21.12 -14.28
C SER A 50 -8.12 19.79 -13.52
N SER A 51 -8.17 19.82 -12.18
CA SER A 51 -8.13 18.60 -11.37
C SER A 51 -9.22 17.59 -11.76
N ARG A 52 -10.37 18.08 -12.24
CA ARG A 52 -11.48 17.23 -12.70
C ARG A 52 -11.12 16.42 -13.94
N GLU A 53 -10.50 17.06 -14.93
CA GLU A 53 -10.10 16.39 -16.18
C GLU A 53 -8.97 15.39 -15.91
N VAL A 54 -7.97 15.79 -15.12
CA VAL A 54 -6.87 14.89 -14.73
C VAL A 54 -7.39 13.66 -13.97
N LEU A 55 -8.30 13.86 -13.01
CA LEU A 55 -8.89 12.76 -12.25
C LEU A 55 -9.74 11.84 -13.12
N SER A 56 -10.53 12.42 -14.04
CA SER A 56 -11.33 11.63 -14.98
C SER A 56 -10.44 10.76 -15.88
N TYR A 57 -9.34 11.33 -16.39
CA TYR A 57 -8.37 10.60 -17.20
C TYR A 57 -7.67 9.48 -16.41
N PHE A 58 -7.23 9.77 -15.18
CA PHE A 58 -6.69 8.74 -14.29
C PHE A 58 -7.69 7.60 -14.06
N ASN A 59 -8.93 7.92 -13.70
CA ASN A 59 -9.97 6.91 -13.45
C ASN A 59 -10.24 6.06 -14.70
N SER A 60 -10.23 6.64 -15.91
CA SER A 60 -10.40 5.84 -17.13
C SER A 60 -9.25 4.87 -17.33
N LEU A 61 -8.00 5.29 -17.12
CA LEU A 61 -6.80 4.46 -17.32
C LEU A 61 -6.77 3.28 -16.35
N VAL A 62 -6.94 3.52 -15.04
CA VAL A 62 -6.87 2.44 -14.05
C VAL A 62 -8.03 1.46 -14.15
N ASN A 63 -9.18 1.90 -14.65
CA ASN A 63 -10.33 1.01 -14.86
C ASN A 63 -10.23 0.23 -16.18
N SER A 64 -9.46 0.69 -17.17
CA SER A 64 -9.26 -0.05 -18.42
C SER A 64 -8.43 -1.32 -18.24
N VAL A 65 -7.57 -1.35 -17.21
CA VAL A 65 -6.79 -2.55 -16.78
C VAL A 65 -7.69 -3.78 -16.61
N LYS A 66 -8.96 -3.60 -16.25
CA LYS A 66 -9.93 -4.69 -16.11
C LYS A 66 -10.31 -5.36 -17.42
N THR A 67 -10.50 -4.55 -18.46
CA THR A 67 -11.03 -5.02 -19.73
C THR A 67 -9.91 -5.43 -20.67
N GLU A 68 -8.76 -4.79 -20.54
CA GLU A 68 -7.61 -5.00 -21.41
C GLU A 68 -6.61 -6.01 -20.85
N LEU A 69 -6.68 -6.29 -19.54
CA LEU A 69 -5.92 -7.33 -18.85
C LEU A 69 -4.42 -7.33 -19.19
N PRO A 70 -3.71 -6.19 -19.00
CA PRO A 70 -2.26 -6.19 -19.12
C PRO A 70 -1.64 -7.13 -18.08
N SER A 71 -0.39 -7.53 -18.30
CA SER A 71 0.39 -8.13 -17.23
C SER A 71 0.56 -7.12 -16.11
N VAL A 72 0.37 -7.55 -14.86
CA VAL A 72 0.47 -6.70 -13.67
C VAL A 72 1.52 -7.26 -12.74
N SER A 73 2.57 -6.50 -12.43
CA SER A 73 3.46 -6.80 -11.32
C SER A 73 3.25 -5.80 -10.20
N TYR A 74 3.39 -6.22 -8.94
CA TYR A 74 3.26 -5.32 -7.81
C TYR A 74 4.34 -5.53 -6.77
N THR A 75 4.61 -4.47 -6.03
CA THR A 75 5.40 -4.47 -4.81
C THR A 75 4.69 -3.62 -3.77
N GLN A 76 4.41 -4.21 -2.61
CA GLN A 76 3.92 -3.50 -1.44
C GLN A 76 5.03 -3.37 -0.40
N GLU A 77 5.16 -2.19 0.20
CA GLU A 77 6.09 -1.92 1.27
C GLU A 77 5.39 -1.26 2.46
N LEU A 78 5.61 -1.83 3.65
CA LEU A 78 5.09 -1.31 4.92
C LEU A 78 6.23 -0.69 5.74
N LYS A 79 6.06 0.57 6.16
CA LYS A 79 7.04 1.32 6.95
C LYS A 79 6.39 1.97 8.17
N ILE A 80 7.06 1.81 9.31
CA ILE A 80 6.78 2.56 10.54
C ILE A 80 8.08 3.25 10.96
N ASP A 81 8.05 4.58 11.10
CA ASP A 81 9.19 5.33 11.63
C ASP A 81 9.23 5.15 13.16
N ASN A 82 10.40 4.78 13.68
CA ASN A 82 10.65 4.65 15.12
C ASN A 82 10.25 5.89 15.91
N LYS A 83 10.39 7.09 15.31
CA LYS A 83 10.06 8.37 15.96
C LYS A 83 8.56 8.60 16.12
N THR A 84 7.75 7.87 15.37
CA THR A 84 6.29 8.02 15.40
C THR A 84 5.64 7.13 16.43
N MET A 85 6.34 6.09 16.89
CA MET A 85 5.81 5.14 17.84
C MET A 85 5.88 5.67 19.27
N LYS A 86 4.78 5.59 19.99
CA LYS A 86 4.70 5.99 21.41
C LYS A 86 3.73 5.08 22.15
N ILE A 87 4.09 4.71 23.38
CA ILE A 87 3.16 4.13 24.35
C ILE A 87 3.01 5.11 25.51
N SER A 88 1.76 5.42 25.86
CA SER A 88 1.38 6.28 26.97
C SER A 88 0.28 5.62 27.82
N LYS A 89 0.07 6.12 29.04
CA LYS A 89 -1.10 5.73 29.84
C LYS A 89 -2.33 6.44 29.27
N ALA A 90 -3.48 5.76 29.24
CA ALA A 90 -4.74 6.38 28.85
C ALA A 90 -5.21 7.45 29.85
N GLN A 91 -4.81 7.32 31.13
CA GLN A 91 -5.05 8.30 32.18
C GLN A 91 -3.84 8.44 33.12
N GLY A 92 -3.46 9.68 33.43
CA GLY A 92 -2.37 10.04 34.34
C GLY A 92 -1.04 10.37 33.64
N ASP A 93 -0.33 11.39 34.14
CA ASP A 93 0.86 12.02 33.53
C ASP A 93 2.20 11.28 33.78
N ASP A 94 2.16 9.99 34.08
CA ASP A 94 3.37 9.26 34.48
C ASP A 94 4.07 8.60 33.26
N GLU A 95 4.57 9.45 32.35
CA GLU A 95 5.35 9.05 31.16
C GLU A 95 6.59 8.21 31.54
N ASP A 96 7.20 8.49 32.70
CA ASP A 96 8.41 7.80 33.18
C ASP A 96 8.18 6.30 33.41
N SER A 97 6.98 5.91 33.84
CA SER A 97 6.65 4.51 34.10
C SER A 97 6.68 3.62 32.84
N LEU A 98 6.53 4.22 31.65
CA LEU A 98 6.51 3.52 30.36
C LEU A 98 7.78 3.77 29.53
N ARG A 99 8.76 4.52 30.05
CA ARG A 99 10.02 4.81 29.34
C ARG A 99 10.72 3.55 28.81
N SER A 100 10.81 2.50 29.62
CA SER A 100 11.40 1.22 29.19
C SER A 100 10.63 0.51 28.07
N PHE A 101 9.32 0.77 27.92
CA PHE A 101 8.54 0.26 26.78
C PHE A 101 8.88 1.06 25.53
N ASN A 102 8.86 2.39 25.64
CA ASN A 102 9.20 3.29 24.55
C ASN A 102 10.62 3.06 24.02
N ASP A 103 11.60 2.84 24.90
CA ASP A 103 12.98 2.54 24.51
C ASP A 103 13.11 1.20 23.75
N ALA A 104 12.20 0.25 23.99
CA ALA A 104 12.21 -1.07 23.36
C ALA A 104 11.46 -1.11 22.01
N LEU A 105 10.57 -0.14 21.75
CA LEU A 105 9.70 -0.08 20.57
C LEU A 105 10.42 -0.29 19.24
N PRO A 106 11.60 0.32 18.96
CA PRO A 106 12.31 0.12 17.70
C PRO A 106 12.67 -1.34 17.43
N GLY A 107 13.22 -2.04 18.42
CA GLY A 107 13.63 -3.44 18.26
C GLY A 107 12.44 -4.39 18.12
N ILE A 108 11.33 -4.06 18.77
CA ILE A 108 10.06 -4.76 18.64
C ILE A 108 9.45 -4.57 17.24
N LYS A 109 9.42 -3.33 16.76
CA LYS A 109 8.98 -2.99 15.41
C LYS A 109 9.77 -3.78 14.37
N ASP A 110 11.10 -3.83 14.50
CA ASP A 110 11.93 -4.57 13.55
C ASP A 110 11.66 -6.07 13.58
N LEU A 111 11.46 -6.68 14.76
CA LEU A 111 11.10 -8.11 14.84
C LEU A 111 9.78 -8.39 14.11
N ILE A 112 8.79 -7.53 14.30
CA ILE A 112 7.45 -7.66 13.71
C ILE A 112 7.49 -7.46 12.20
N LEU A 113 8.10 -6.34 11.78
CA LEU A 113 8.05 -5.94 10.39
C LEU A 113 8.89 -6.86 9.50
N THR A 114 9.91 -7.55 10.02
CA THR A 114 10.83 -8.36 9.21
C THR A 114 10.14 -9.35 8.26
N ASP A 115 9.05 -10.00 8.67
CA ASP A 115 8.36 -11.03 7.85
C ASP A 115 7.34 -10.46 6.83
N ILE A 116 7.17 -9.13 6.81
CA ILE A 116 6.02 -8.45 6.18
C ILE A 116 6.39 -7.10 5.56
N LYS A 117 7.67 -6.68 5.63
CA LYS A 117 8.14 -5.36 5.15
C LYS A 117 7.82 -5.17 3.68
N LYS A 118 7.98 -6.23 2.90
CA LYS A 118 7.85 -6.20 1.45
C LYS A 118 7.12 -7.44 0.98
N LYS A 119 6.09 -7.24 0.16
CA LYS A 119 5.43 -8.30 -0.61
C LYS A 119 5.50 -7.94 -2.09
N SER A 120 5.54 -8.95 -2.94
CA SER A 120 5.48 -8.77 -4.38
C SER A 120 4.75 -9.95 -5.01
N GLY A 121 4.27 -9.74 -6.21
CA GLY A 121 3.66 -10.77 -7.03
C GLY A 121 3.40 -10.27 -8.44
N SER A 122 2.91 -11.16 -9.29
CA SER A 122 2.60 -10.85 -10.66
C SER A 122 1.41 -11.66 -11.18
N VAL A 123 0.70 -11.09 -12.14
CA VAL A 123 -0.36 -11.71 -12.92
C VAL A 123 0.00 -11.56 -14.39
N SER A 124 -0.09 -12.64 -15.16
CA SER A 124 0.30 -12.63 -16.57
C SER A 124 -0.71 -11.88 -17.44
N PHE A 125 -0.28 -11.48 -18.64
CA PHE A 125 -1.15 -10.84 -19.62
C PHE A 125 -2.35 -11.73 -19.96
N GLY A 126 -3.56 -11.17 -19.90
CA GLY A 126 -4.82 -11.85 -20.18
C GLY A 126 -5.42 -12.63 -19.00
N ASP A 127 -4.70 -12.77 -17.89
CA ASP A 127 -5.21 -13.41 -16.68
C ASP A 127 -6.06 -12.43 -15.84
N GLU A 128 -6.96 -13.00 -15.03
CA GLU A 128 -7.78 -12.27 -14.07
C GLU A 128 -6.90 -11.58 -13.00
N ASN A 129 -7.13 -10.29 -12.75
CA ASN A 129 -6.33 -9.49 -11.81
C ASN A 129 -7.14 -8.69 -10.78
N SER A 130 -8.43 -8.97 -10.58
CA SER A 130 -9.26 -8.21 -9.62
C SER A 130 -8.85 -8.40 -8.17
N ASP A 131 -8.30 -9.57 -7.83
CA ASP A 131 -7.76 -9.83 -6.49
C ASP A 131 -6.43 -9.09 -6.21
N VAL A 132 -5.83 -8.45 -7.22
CA VAL A 132 -4.51 -7.81 -7.12
C VAL A 132 -4.58 -6.28 -7.22
N PHE A 133 -5.26 -5.74 -8.23
CA PHE A 133 -5.20 -4.29 -8.51
C PHE A 133 -6.47 -3.52 -8.10
N PHE A 134 -7.59 -4.21 -7.89
CA PHE A 134 -8.89 -3.55 -7.79
C PHE A 134 -9.21 -3.27 -6.33
N VAL A 135 -10.14 -2.35 -6.09
CA VAL A 135 -10.68 -2.22 -4.74
C VAL A 135 -11.43 -3.51 -4.40
N LYS A 136 -11.07 -4.11 -3.27
CA LYS A 136 -11.59 -5.41 -2.86
C LYS A 136 -13.12 -5.42 -2.80
N GLY A 137 -13.73 -6.36 -3.52
CA GLY A 137 -15.19 -6.50 -3.59
C GLY A 137 -15.85 -5.53 -4.57
N GLU A 138 -15.08 -4.69 -5.25
CA GLU A 138 -15.58 -3.72 -6.22
C GLU A 138 -15.23 -4.12 -7.65
N SER A 139 -15.98 -3.54 -8.58
CA SER A 139 -15.81 -3.82 -10.02
C SER A 139 -14.86 -2.84 -10.72
N TRP A 140 -14.21 -1.97 -9.95
CA TRP A 140 -13.38 -0.85 -10.41
C TRP A 140 -12.11 -0.74 -9.57
N SER A 141 -11.05 -0.18 -10.16
CA SER A 141 -9.78 0.12 -9.49
C SER A 141 -9.81 1.51 -8.86
N SER A 142 -10.56 2.45 -9.45
CA SER A 142 -10.82 3.74 -8.83
C SER A 142 -12.19 4.31 -9.22
N ALA A 143 -12.85 4.92 -8.24
CA ALA A 143 -14.11 5.65 -8.40
C ALA A 143 -14.04 7.05 -7.77
N LEU A 144 -12.84 7.66 -7.76
CA LEU A 144 -12.61 8.97 -7.14
C LEU A 144 -13.40 10.08 -7.83
N THR A 145 -13.87 11.03 -7.04
CA THR A 145 -14.43 12.30 -7.47
C THR A 145 -13.58 13.46 -6.97
N VAL A 146 -13.82 14.66 -7.50
CA VAL A 146 -13.07 15.86 -7.05
C VAL A 146 -13.32 16.21 -5.58
N ASP A 147 -14.42 15.73 -4.99
CA ASP A 147 -14.74 15.93 -3.58
C ASP A 147 -13.95 14.97 -2.67
N ASP A 148 -13.31 13.94 -3.24
CA ASP A 148 -12.52 12.96 -2.49
C ASP A 148 -11.04 13.35 -2.39
N ILE A 149 -10.60 14.40 -3.11
CA ILE A 149 -9.19 14.75 -3.29
C ILE A 149 -8.95 16.22 -2.99
N ASN A 150 -7.73 16.54 -2.57
CA ASN A 150 -7.25 17.92 -2.46
C ASN A 150 -6.86 18.45 -3.85
N SER A 151 -6.10 17.67 -4.62
CA SER A 151 -5.64 18.09 -5.94
C SER A 151 -5.32 16.92 -6.86
N ALA A 152 -5.43 17.14 -8.17
CA ALA A 152 -4.93 16.25 -9.20
C ALA A 152 -4.18 17.09 -10.24
N VAL A 153 -2.93 16.73 -10.51
CA VAL A 153 -2.04 17.46 -11.42
C VAL A 153 -1.40 16.49 -12.39
N ILE A 154 -1.27 16.91 -13.64
CA ILE A 154 -0.56 16.19 -14.69
C ILE A 154 0.64 17.02 -15.17
N LYS A 155 1.78 16.35 -15.36
CA LYS A 155 2.98 16.93 -15.95
C LYS A 155 3.42 16.11 -17.16
N GLU A 156 3.65 16.81 -18.26
CA GLU A 156 4.20 16.23 -19.49
C GLU A 156 5.72 16.30 -19.48
N ILE A 157 6.39 15.17 -19.72
CA ILE A 157 7.85 15.11 -19.89
C ILE A 157 8.17 14.05 -20.95
N GLY A 158 8.67 14.48 -22.11
CA GLY A 158 8.88 13.57 -23.24
C GLY A 158 7.59 12.84 -23.57
N ASP A 159 7.66 11.53 -23.82
CA ASP A 159 6.51 10.69 -24.20
C ASP A 159 5.70 10.16 -23.02
N LYS A 160 5.87 10.77 -21.83
CA LYS A 160 5.18 10.36 -20.61
C LYS A 160 4.34 11.48 -20.02
N TYR A 161 3.20 11.08 -19.49
CA TYR A 161 2.47 11.86 -18.49
C TYR A 161 2.74 11.35 -17.08
N TYR A 162 2.98 12.27 -16.17
CA TYR A 162 3.12 12.03 -14.74
C TYR A 162 1.92 12.65 -14.03
N ILE A 163 1.05 11.81 -13.49
CA ILE A 163 -0.13 12.22 -12.73
C ILE A 163 0.21 12.13 -11.25
N THR A 164 -0.20 13.13 -10.48
CA THR A 164 -0.15 13.14 -9.01
C THR A 164 -1.49 13.56 -8.48
N ILE A 165 -2.08 12.71 -7.63
CA ILE A 165 -3.33 12.95 -6.92
C ILE A 165 -3.02 12.97 -5.43
N THR A 166 -3.43 14.02 -4.73
CA THR A 166 -3.23 14.18 -3.30
C THR A 166 -4.58 14.26 -2.60
N PHE A 167 -4.67 13.68 -1.41
CA PHE A 167 -5.87 13.68 -0.59
C PHE A 167 -5.74 14.72 0.51
N ASP A 168 -6.88 15.23 0.99
CA ASP A 168 -6.92 15.95 2.26
C ASP A 168 -6.66 14.99 3.43
N ASP A 169 -6.39 15.56 4.60
CA ASP A 169 -6.36 14.78 5.83
C ASP A 169 -7.77 14.27 6.13
N ILE A 170 -7.91 12.94 6.19
CA ILE A 170 -9.18 12.24 6.30
C ILE A 170 -9.31 11.67 7.71
N PRO A 171 -10.23 12.22 8.53
CA PRO A 171 -10.51 11.68 9.84
C PRO A 171 -11.28 10.36 9.72
N GLU A 172 -11.28 9.56 10.78
CA GLU A 172 -11.83 8.20 10.74
C GLU A 172 -13.28 8.12 10.25
N GLN A 173 -14.13 9.05 10.68
CA GLN A 173 -15.54 9.10 10.28
C GLN A 173 -15.76 9.29 8.77
N SER A 174 -14.75 9.83 8.07
CA SER A 174 -14.80 10.09 6.63
C SER A 174 -13.96 9.09 5.83
N ARG A 175 -13.53 7.98 6.43
CA ARG A 175 -12.69 6.97 5.75
C ARG A 175 -13.29 6.40 4.47
N ALA A 176 -14.62 6.44 4.31
CA ALA A 176 -15.29 5.97 3.10
C ALA A 176 -14.85 6.73 1.83
N THR A 177 -14.42 7.99 1.98
CA THR A 177 -13.79 8.79 0.92
C THR A 177 -12.56 8.08 0.34
N LEU A 178 -11.71 7.54 1.20
CA LEU A 178 -10.46 6.87 0.82
C LEU A 178 -10.72 5.48 0.18
N ALA A 179 -11.84 4.84 0.53
CA ALA A 179 -12.20 3.51 0.03
C ALA A 179 -12.47 3.49 -1.49
N ARG A 180 -12.66 4.65 -2.13
CA ARG A 180 -12.83 4.77 -3.59
C ARG A 180 -11.56 4.57 -4.41
N ALA A 181 -10.41 4.39 -3.76
CA ALA A 181 -9.15 4.09 -4.45
C ALA A 181 -8.18 3.22 -3.62
N PHE A 182 -8.42 3.10 -2.30
CA PHE A 182 -7.56 2.32 -1.43
C PHE A 182 -8.33 1.19 -0.79
N GLU A 183 -7.70 0.02 -0.70
CA GLU A 183 -8.19 -1.00 0.20
C GLU A 183 -8.00 -0.56 1.66
N LEU A 184 -9.10 -0.54 2.40
CA LEU A 184 -9.10 -0.21 3.82
C LEU A 184 -9.41 -1.47 4.62
N ARG A 185 -8.67 -1.66 5.72
CA ARG A 185 -8.89 -2.81 6.60
C ARG A 185 -10.20 -2.68 7.35
N ASP A 186 -10.96 -3.77 7.35
CA ASP A 186 -12.15 -3.90 8.17
C ASP A 186 -11.78 -3.96 9.66
N LYS A 187 -12.45 -3.13 10.46
CA LYS A 187 -12.13 -2.95 11.89
C LYS A 187 -12.39 -4.22 12.69
N ALA A 188 -13.50 -4.90 12.41
CA ALA A 188 -13.86 -6.12 13.12
C ALA A 188 -12.88 -7.27 12.81
N THR A 189 -12.42 -7.36 11.56
CA THR A 189 -11.43 -8.34 11.12
C THR A 189 -10.11 -8.13 11.85
N VAL A 190 -9.69 -6.88 12.01
CA VAL A 190 -8.49 -6.56 12.80
C VAL A 190 -8.71 -6.92 14.27
N LEU A 191 -9.76 -6.42 14.91
CA LEU A 191 -10.00 -6.67 16.34
C LEU A 191 -10.14 -8.16 16.71
N ASN A 192 -10.65 -8.98 15.79
CA ASN A 192 -10.86 -10.42 15.99
C ASN A 192 -9.73 -11.29 15.40
N SER A 193 -8.59 -10.71 15.01
CA SER A 193 -7.52 -11.49 14.40
C SER A 193 -6.96 -12.53 15.39
N PRO A 194 -6.63 -13.76 14.94
CA PRO A 194 -6.05 -14.80 15.80
C PRO A 194 -4.74 -14.37 16.48
N GLU A 195 -4.06 -13.35 15.95
CA GLU A 195 -2.85 -12.80 16.55
C GLU A 195 -3.12 -12.01 17.83
N PHE A 196 -4.30 -11.38 17.95
CA PHE A 196 -4.73 -10.78 19.21
C PHE A 196 -5.08 -11.81 20.27
N ALA A 197 -5.71 -12.91 19.87
CA ALA A 197 -6.02 -14.01 20.79
C ALA A 197 -4.75 -14.57 21.45
N LYS A 198 -3.60 -14.58 20.74
CA LYS A 198 -2.30 -15.00 21.29
C LYS A 198 -1.76 -14.04 22.36
N MET A 199 -2.22 -12.79 22.39
CA MET A 199 -1.79 -11.76 23.34
C MET A 199 -2.64 -11.69 24.61
N GLU A 200 -3.83 -12.30 24.65
CA GLU A 200 -4.82 -12.10 25.73
C GLU A 200 -4.34 -12.46 27.13
N SER A 201 -3.20 -13.15 27.27
CA SER A 201 -2.54 -13.38 28.58
C SER A 201 -1.74 -12.18 29.09
N TYR A 202 -1.44 -11.19 28.25
CA TYR A 202 -0.59 -10.04 28.59
C TYR A 202 -1.21 -8.69 28.22
N LEU A 203 -1.91 -8.63 27.10
CA LEU A 203 -2.53 -7.42 26.57
C LEU A 203 -3.85 -7.77 25.91
N LYS A 204 -4.83 -6.89 26.10
CA LYS A 204 -6.07 -6.90 25.35
C LYS A 204 -6.16 -5.64 24.51
N LEU A 205 -6.25 -5.77 23.19
CA LEU A 205 -6.69 -4.67 22.35
C LEU A 205 -8.18 -4.47 22.55
N ASN A 206 -8.57 -3.30 23.04
CA ASN A 206 -9.97 -2.96 23.25
C ASN A 206 -10.56 -2.32 21.99
N ASP A 207 -9.86 -1.34 21.43
CA ASP A 207 -10.28 -0.60 20.26
C ASP A 207 -9.06 0.08 19.59
N TYR A 208 -9.25 0.63 18.39
CA TYR A 208 -8.28 1.53 17.78
C TYR A 208 -8.96 2.55 16.89
N SER A 209 -8.32 3.71 16.70
CA SER A 209 -8.72 4.71 15.73
C SER A 209 -7.67 4.89 14.64
N VAL A 210 -8.11 5.35 13.46
CA VAL A 210 -7.23 5.62 12.33
C VAL A 210 -7.63 6.90 11.61
N GLU A 211 -6.70 7.83 11.53
CA GLU A 211 -6.76 8.99 10.63
C GLU A 211 -5.77 8.79 9.48
N TYR A 212 -6.08 9.38 8.33
CA TYR A 212 -5.23 9.29 7.15
C TYR A 212 -4.72 10.67 6.77
N THR A 213 -3.40 10.81 6.63
CA THR A 213 -2.78 12.11 6.34
C THR A 213 -1.72 11.97 5.25
N GLY A 214 -1.62 12.92 4.34
CA GLY A 214 -0.60 12.87 3.27
C GLY A 214 -0.72 11.67 2.32
N CYS A 215 -1.91 11.07 2.19
CA CYS A 215 -2.18 10.03 1.20
C CYS A 215 -2.04 10.60 -0.22
N ALA A 216 -1.53 9.77 -1.14
CA ALA A 216 -1.31 10.18 -2.52
C ALA A 216 -1.36 8.99 -3.49
N ILE A 217 -1.67 9.28 -4.75
CA ILE A 217 -1.51 8.38 -5.87
C ILE A 217 -0.63 9.06 -6.92
N THR A 218 0.36 8.34 -7.44
CA THR A 218 1.15 8.79 -8.58
C THR A 218 1.06 7.78 -9.70
N ALA A 219 0.93 8.25 -10.94
CA ALA A 219 0.85 7.38 -12.11
C ALA A 219 1.76 7.89 -13.22
N THR A 220 2.33 6.95 -13.97
CA THR A 220 3.05 7.22 -15.22
C THR A 220 2.26 6.62 -16.36
N VAL A 221 2.06 7.39 -17.41
CA VAL A 221 1.29 6.99 -18.60
C VAL A 221 2.15 7.19 -19.83
N ASP A 222 2.16 6.21 -20.73
CA ASP A 222 2.66 6.39 -22.08
C ASP A 222 1.64 7.23 -22.86
N ARG A 223 2.06 8.43 -23.25
CA ARG A 223 1.22 9.41 -23.93
C ARG A 223 0.89 9.01 -25.37
N LEU A 224 1.74 8.21 -26.01
CA LEU A 224 1.58 7.83 -27.41
C LEU A 224 0.55 6.70 -27.56
N THR A 225 0.34 5.93 -26.51
CA THR A 225 -0.60 4.80 -26.50
C THR A 225 -1.76 4.99 -25.52
N ASP A 226 -1.74 6.03 -24.69
CA ASP A 226 -2.70 6.22 -23.58
C ASP A 226 -2.78 4.99 -22.66
N THR A 227 -1.64 4.34 -22.41
CA THR A 227 -1.55 3.16 -21.54
C THR A 227 -0.77 3.47 -20.26
N LEU A 228 -1.27 2.94 -19.16
CA LEU A 228 -0.66 3.11 -17.85
C LEU A 228 0.63 2.31 -17.76
N THR A 229 1.77 2.91 -17.48
CA THR A 229 3.01 2.12 -17.28
C THR A 229 3.17 1.72 -15.82
N ASP A 230 2.87 2.64 -14.91
CA ASP A 230 3.08 2.45 -13.46
C ASP A 230 2.05 3.22 -12.63
N VAL A 231 1.65 2.67 -11.48
CA VAL A 231 0.90 3.39 -10.45
C VAL A 231 1.48 3.09 -9.08
N THR A 232 1.62 4.12 -8.25
CA THR A 232 1.96 3.97 -6.83
C THR A 232 0.86 4.57 -5.97
N TYR A 233 0.32 3.76 -5.08
CA TYR A 233 -0.59 4.17 -4.02
C TYR A 233 0.20 4.32 -2.72
N ARG A 234 0.19 5.51 -2.13
CA ARG A 234 0.76 5.77 -0.80
C ARG A 234 -0.38 6.09 0.16
N LYS A 235 -0.62 5.17 1.09
CA LYS A 235 -1.58 5.32 2.18
C LYS A 235 -0.83 5.49 3.49
N THR A 236 -1.06 6.60 4.17
CA THR A 236 -0.41 6.88 5.46
C THR A 236 -1.47 6.96 6.54
N SER A 237 -1.35 6.11 7.55
CA SER A 237 -2.32 5.92 8.63
C SER A 237 -1.70 6.32 9.97
N ASN A 238 -2.29 7.31 10.62
CA ASN A 238 -2.03 7.67 12.00
C ASN A 238 -2.93 6.81 12.87
N VAL A 239 -2.35 5.85 13.57
CA VAL A 239 -3.09 4.87 14.36
C VAL A 239 -2.96 5.21 15.83
N SER A 240 -4.07 5.15 16.56
CA SER A 240 -4.10 5.19 18.02
C SER A 240 -4.85 3.98 18.56
N ALA A 241 -4.17 3.07 19.23
CA ALA A 241 -4.72 1.80 19.70
C ALA A 241 -4.88 1.79 21.22
N GLN A 242 -6.07 1.42 21.71
CA GLN A 242 -6.40 1.31 23.13
C GLN A 242 -6.13 -0.10 23.62
N VAL A 243 -5.14 -0.25 24.51
CA VAL A 243 -4.67 -1.54 24.99
C VAL A 243 -4.76 -1.60 26.50
N LYS A 244 -5.33 -2.69 27.04
CA LYS A 244 -5.32 -2.95 28.48
C LYS A 244 -4.19 -3.92 28.85
N GLY A 245 -3.36 -3.53 29.82
CA GLY A 245 -2.38 -4.41 30.45
C GLY A 245 -3.03 -5.51 31.28
N LEU A 246 -2.60 -6.75 31.10
CA LEU A 246 -3.08 -7.93 31.84
C LEU A 246 -1.90 -8.63 32.55
N GLU A 247 -2.22 -9.41 33.59
CA GLU A 247 -1.26 -10.11 34.44
C GLU A 247 -0.05 -9.23 34.85
N THR A 248 1.13 -9.52 34.31
CA THR A 248 2.37 -8.80 34.61
C THR A 248 2.32 -7.31 34.20
N PHE A 249 1.37 -6.94 33.34
CA PHE A 249 1.18 -5.59 32.83
C PHE A 249 -0.03 -4.87 33.44
N GLU A 250 -0.79 -5.48 34.36
CA GLU A 250 -1.95 -4.84 35.02
C GLU A 250 -1.59 -3.51 35.70
N LYS A 251 -0.39 -3.41 36.26
CA LYS A 251 0.09 -2.18 36.94
C LYS A 251 0.18 -0.95 36.03
N TYR A 252 0.19 -1.15 34.71
CA TYR A 252 0.19 -0.05 33.74
C TYR A 252 -1.22 0.36 33.31
N GLY A 253 -2.24 -0.43 33.65
CA GLY A 253 -3.64 -0.15 33.38
C GLY A 253 -3.95 -0.09 31.89
N ASP A 254 -4.84 0.84 31.53
CA ASP A 254 -5.16 1.15 30.15
C ASP A 254 -4.08 2.05 29.55
N MET A 255 -3.62 1.69 28.36
CA MET A 255 -2.54 2.33 27.61
C MET A 255 -3.01 2.70 26.21
N ILE A 256 -2.35 3.70 25.63
CA ILE A 256 -2.52 4.08 24.24
C ILE A 256 -1.21 3.78 23.51
N VAL A 257 -1.33 3.17 22.33
CA VAL A 257 -0.20 2.92 21.42
C VAL A 257 -0.43 3.72 20.15
N ASP A 258 0.40 4.73 19.93
CA ASP A 258 0.36 5.58 18.74
C ASP A 258 1.49 5.23 17.81
N PHE A 259 1.24 5.24 16.49
CA PHE A 259 2.28 5.15 15.47
C PHE A 259 1.75 5.58 14.10
N VAL A 260 2.67 5.88 13.18
CA VAL A 260 2.34 6.17 11.79
C VAL A 260 2.80 5.03 10.90
N LEU A 261 1.86 4.46 10.14
CA LEU A 261 2.11 3.42 9.15
C LEU A 261 2.02 4.02 7.75
N ALA A 262 3.10 3.92 6.99
CA ALA A 262 3.09 4.13 5.55
C ALA A 262 2.97 2.77 4.83
N ASP A 263 1.93 2.64 4.03
CA ASP A 263 1.63 1.50 3.16
C ASP A 263 1.75 1.98 1.72
N THR A 264 2.80 1.53 1.03
CA THR A 264 3.10 1.93 -0.35
C THR A 264 3.01 0.73 -1.26
N THR A 265 2.05 0.74 -2.19
CA THR A 265 1.91 -0.31 -3.20
C THR A 265 2.19 0.27 -4.57
N SER A 266 3.19 -0.27 -5.25
CA SER A 266 3.57 0.08 -6.62
C SER A 266 3.17 -1.04 -7.56
N PHE A 267 2.57 -0.68 -8.69
CA PHE A 267 2.15 -1.57 -9.76
C PHE A 267 2.85 -1.16 -11.05
N ASN A 268 3.31 -2.13 -11.83
CA ASN A 268 3.81 -1.93 -13.18
C ASN A 268 2.95 -2.74 -14.15
N PHE A 269 2.75 -2.21 -15.35
CA PHE A 269 1.86 -2.79 -16.36
C PHE A 269 2.59 -3.03 -17.68
N VAL A 270 2.37 -4.19 -18.28
CA VAL A 270 2.85 -4.51 -19.63
C VAL A 270 1.65 -4.87 -20.51
N TRP A 271 1.43 -4.06 -21.55
CA TRP A 271 0.24 -4.11 -22.42
C TRP A 271 0.42 -4.97 -23.67
N THR A 272 1.55 -5.66 -23.78
CA THR A 272 1.85 -6.57 -24.88
C THR A 272 2.14 -7.95 -24.34
N GLN A 273 1.64 -8.98 -25.02
CA GLN A 273 1.99 -10.36 -24.73
C GLN A 273 3.48 -10.58 -25.02
N SER A 274 4.26 -10.94 -24.00
CA SER A 274 5.64 -11.42 -24.21
C SER A 274 5.59 -12.83 -24.78
N TYR A 275 6.13 -13.02 -25.98
CA TYR A 275 6.38 -14.36 -26.52
C TYR A 275 7.72 -14.85 -25.99
N GLU A 276 7.76 -16.01 -25.34
CA GLU A 276 9.04 -16.71 -25.14
C GLU A 276 9.63 -17.00 -26.52
N THR A 277 10.81 -16.46 -26.81
CA THR A 277 11.55 -16.85 -28.01
C THR A 277 12.06 -18.26 -27.77
N SER A 278 11.36 -19.27 -28.29
CA SER A 278 11.91 -20.63 -28.39
C SER A 278 13.29 -20.58 -29.05
N PRO A 279 14.30 -21.28 -28.51
CA PRO A 279 15.61 -21.34 -29.16
C PRO A 279 15.43 -21.87 -30.58
N LEU A 280 15.99 -21.14 -31.55
CA LEU A 280 16.05 -21.55 -32.95
C LEU A 280 16.64 -22.96 -33.02
N GLU A 281 15.83 -23.96 -33.35
CA GLU A 281 16.35 -25.24 -33.84
C GLU A 281 17.04 -24.95 -35.18
N THR A 282 18.36 -24.76 -35.13
CA THR A 282 19.21 -24.86 -36.31
C THR A 282 19.16 -26.30 -36.79
N SER A 283 18.24 -26.58 -37.73
CA SER A 283 18.33 -27.78 -38.55
C SER A 283 19.57 -27.66 -39.43
N GLU A 284 20.67 -28.27 -39.00
CA GLU A 284 21.74 -28.66 -39.90
C GLU A 284 21.19 -29.73 -40.85
N LYS A 285 21.03 -29.35 -42.12
CA LYS A 285 20.90 -30.29 -43.23
C LYS A 285 22.29 -30.84 -43.55
N GLU A 286 22.47 -32.14 -43.36
CA GLU A 286 23.37 -32.94 -44.21
C GLU A 286 22.56 -33.65 -45.30
#